data_AF-A0A9D0CDV8-F1
#
_entry.id   AF-A0A9D0CDV8-F1
#
_cell.length_a   1.000
_cell.length_b   1.000
_cell.length_c   1.000
_cell.angle_alpha   90.00
_cell.angle_beta   90.00
_cell.angle_gamma   90.00
#
_symmetry.space_group_name_H-M   'P 1'
#
loop_
_entity.id
_entity.type
_entity.pdbx_description
1 polymer ?
#
loop_
_entity_poly.entity_id
_entity_poly.type
_entity_poly.pdbx_seq_one_letter_code
_entity_poly.pdbx_strand_id
1 'polypeptide(L)'
;MTKNQPEQLPTISASEIWASNPILKWLADHIGFQNWKTRIALLAVICIPFLFSAFVTKQEHRFMLGDVTAIKDFAVITQTQYQELEEKFGFKKLEKKHLNIKSGSEEQYIYIDIANLKSLLVGSSFNGSESEIMEYLQSNIYSKEIIGMSYLGDPMVWPFYFLVPIAIILLGLAIKRTENFFSSLRSSIIIEADTKNTYSRLIAETKKSFAAEDFWKWARYIGLAIGFSFITWNTITCTFSDITHPYSSDTVFLKGETEITHLVNKTDLPKWDTNIQEAPMSWFAARIWVIFGYLLIPIILAKLINLVGVLYSFSCKINAEKNILKIAPLSPDKAGGFSSLSNVAISLVYIVIPYLLMLIASFMKESTPASFHNYLLVILFIPIFFAVFILPLMSFHVAMRRAKENYLRKISHKFNQLNDHLLNGIYTNSIKKEELEQTEQQIQVLKRMYDQADKMTEWPVDMGTIYRFIGSFVGPTALAALFEYAVKIINSTT
;
A
#
# COMPACT_ATOMS: atom_id res chain seq x y z
N MET A 1 20.15 -66.92 1.96
CA MET A 1 20.34 -65.53 1.48
C MET A 1 18.99 -64.92 1.19
N THR A 2 18.37 -64.32 2.21
CA THR A 2 17.12 -63.56 2.10
C THR A 2 17.47 -62.14 1.65
N LYS A 3 17.01 -61.73 0.47
CA LYS A 3 17.16 -60.37 -0.04
C LYS A 3 16.30 -59.44 0.83
N ASN A 4 16.94 -58.60 1.64
CA ASN A 4 16.29 -57.48 2.30
C ASN A 4 15.70 -56.56 1.22
N GLN A 5 14.36 -56.46 1.17
CA GLN A 5 13.71 -55.42 0.40
C GLN A 5 13.99 -54.07 1.08
N PRO A 6 14.35 -53.02 0.33
CA PRO A 6 14.57 -51.71 0.89
C PRO A 6 13.26 -51.19 1.50
N GLU A 7 13.32 -50.78 2.76
CA GLU A 7 12.24 -50.06 3.44
C GLU A 7 11.82 -48.86 2.57
N GLN A 8 10.57 -48.90 2.08
CA GLN A 8 9.98 -47.75 1.42
C GLN A 8 9.81 -46.64 2.46
N LEU A 9 10.62 -45.59 2.35
CA LEU A 9 10.45 -44.36 3.12
C LEU A 9 9.02 -43.85 2.95
N PRO A 10 8.33 -43.47 4.05
CA PRO A 10 6.95 -43.01 3.98
C PRO A 10 6.89 -41.75 3.10
N THR A 11 6.17 -41.87 1.98
CA THR A 11 5.86 -40.72 1.12
C THR A 11 4.84 -39.85 1.84
N ILE A 12 5.33 -38.83 2.56
CA ILE A 12 4.47 -37.80 3.15
C ILE A 12 3.75 -37.11 1.99
N SER A 13 2.43 -37.20 1.99
CA SER A 13 1.62 -36.60 0.93
C SER A 13 1.71 -35.07 1.02
N ALA A 14 1.66 -34.39 -0.12
CA ALA A 14 1.64 -32.92 -0.14
C ALA A 14 0.49 -32.34 0.72
N SER A 15 -0.62 -33.05 0.89
CA SER A 15 -1.70 -32.64 1.81
C SER A 15 -1.30 -32.65 3.29
N GLU A 16 -0.44 -33.57 3.72
CA GLU A 16 0.02 -33.66 5.12
C GLU A 16 1.01 -32.55 5.48
N ILE A 17 1.91 -32.18 4.56
CA ILE A 17 2.85 -31.04 4.73
C ILE A 17 2.08 -29.72 4.89
N TRP A 18 0.95 -29.59 4.20
CA TRP A 18 0.11 -28.39 4.29
C TRP A 18 -0.77 -28.37 5.53
N ALA A 19 -1.25 -29.54 5.98
CA ALA A 19 -2.02 -29.66 7.21
C ALA A 19 -1.17 -29.42 8.47
N SER A 20 0.13 -29.74 8.41
CA SER A 20 1.07 -29.57 9.52
C SER A 20 1.60 -28.14 9.67
N ASN A 21 1.58 -27.31 8.61
CA ASN A 21 2.05 -25.93 8.69
C ASN A 21 0.92 -24.98 9.15
N PRO A 22 0.99 -24.39 10.35
CA PRO A 22 -0.08 -23.58 10.91
C PRO A 22 -0.36 -22.30 10.10
N ILE A 23 0.65 -21.75 9.40
CA ILE A 23 0.47 -20.58 8.53
C ILE A 23 -0.31 -20.99 7.27
N LEU A 24 0.08 -22.09 6.63
CA LEU A 24 -0.58 -22.55 5.40
C LEU A 24 -2.02 -23.00 5.68
N LYS A 25 -2.25 -23.67 6.81
CA LYS A 25 -3.59 -24.01 7.29
C LYS A 25 -4.42 -22.75 7.58
N TRP A 26 -3.84 -21.76 8.27
CA TRP A 26 -4.51 -20.48 8.53
C TRP A 26 -4.89 -19.76 7.22
N LEU A 27 -3.98 -19.67 6.25
CA LEU A 27 -4.23 -19.08 4.93
C LEU A 27 -5.36 -19.84 4.19
N ALA A 28 -5.34 -21.16 4.20
CA ALA A 28 -6.39 -21.99 3.59
C ALA A 28 -7.75 -21.75 4.24
N ASP A 29 -7.80 -21.79 5.58
CA ASP A 29 -9.02 -21.69 6.38
C ASP A 29 -9.62 -20.28 6.37
N HIS A 30 -8.79 -19.24 6.30
CA HIS A 30 -9.25 -17.85 6.47
C HIS A 30 -9.35 -17.06 5.17
N ILE A 31 -8.66 -17.45 4.10
CA ILE A 31 -8.70 -16.74 2.81
C ILE A 31 -9.60 -17.45 1.78
N GLY A 32 -10.03 -18.69 2.06
CA GLY A 32 -10.97 -19.40 1.17
C GLY A 32 -10.25 -20.10 0.02
N PHE A 33 -8.97 -20.46 0.22
CA PHE A 33 -8.17 -21.18 -0.75
C PHE A 33 -8.43 -22.69 -0.71
N GLN A 34 -9.67 -23.12 -0.89
CA GLN A 34 -9.94 -24.56 -0.98
C GLN A 34 -9.45 -25.17 -2.30
N ASN A 35 -9.36 -24.37 -3.38
CA ASN A 35 -8.89 -24.84 -4.68
C ASN A 35 -7.38 -24.62 -4.86
N TRP A 36 -6.65 -25.68 -5.20
CA TRP A 36 -5.21 -25.66 -5.45
C TRP A 36 -4.81 -24.70 -6.58
N LYS A 37 -5.69 -24.47 -7.56
CA LYS A 37 -5.45 -23.53 -8.67
C LYS A 37 -5.31 -22.09 -8.18
N THR A 38 -6.14 -21.67 -7.23
CA THR A 38 -6.06 -20.34 -6.62
C THR A 38 -4.81 -20.20 -5.75
N ARG A 39 -4.36 -21.29 -5.11
CA ARG A 39 -3.10 -21.31 -4.33
C ARG A 39 -1.88 -21.12 -5.22
N ILE A 40 -1.80 -21.84 -6.33
CA ILE A 40 -0.71 -21.70 -7.30
C ILE A 40 -0.74 -20.32 -7.95
N ALA A 41 -1.91 -19.81 -8.31
CA ALA A 41 -2.04 -18.46 -8.85
C ALA A 41 -1.54 -17.40 -7.86
N LEU A 42 -1.84 -17.55 -6.57
CA LEU A 42 -1.35 -16.62 -5.54
C LEU A 42 0.16 -16.73 -5.32
N LEU A 43 0.68 -17.96 -5.20
CA LEU A 43 2.12 -18.21 -5.09
C LEU A 43 2.85 -17.66 -6.31
N ALA A 44 2.30 -17.82 -7.51
CA ALA A 44 2.84 -17.22 -8.72
C ALA A 44 2.82 -15.68 -8.62
N VAL A 45 1.72 -15.07 -8.19
CA VAL A 45 1.59 -13.61 -8.05
C VAL A 45 2.56 -13.02 -7.00
N ILE A 46 2.92 -13.77 -5.96
CA ILE A 46 3.88 -13.32 -4.92
C ILE A 46 5.33 -13.65 -5.30
N CYS A 47 5.59 -14.90 -5.68
CA CYS A 47 6.94 -15.41 -5.89
C CYS A 47 7.53 -15.00 -7.24
N ILE A 48 6.72 -14.85 -8.30
CA ILE A 48 7.24 -14.44 -9.61
C ILE A 48 7.85 -13.04 -9.54
N PRO A 49 7.20 -12.01 -8.95
CA PRO A 49 7.85 -10.72 -8.74
C PRO A 49 9.15 -10.81 -7.93
N PHE A 50 9.19 -11.64 -6.89
CA PHE A 50 10.37 -11.78 -6.04
C PHE A 50 11.54 -12.44 -6.78
N LEU A 51 11.28 -13.55 -7.47
CA LEU A 51 12.27 -14.27 -8.26
C LEU A 51 12.72 -13.45 -9.47
N PHE A 52 11.78 -12.77 -10.13
CA PHE A 52 12.07 -11.88 -11.25
C PHE A 52 12.94 -10.72 -10.79
N SER A 53 12.58 -10.06 -9.69
CA SER A 53 13.35 -8.94 -9.17
C SER A 53 14.75 -9.35 -8.69
N ALA A 54 14.88 -10.46 -7.96
CA ALA A 54 16.18 -11.00 -7.57
C ALA A 54 17.05 -11.38 -8.79
N PHE A 55 16.43 -11.89 -9.85
CA PHE A 55 17.10 -12.23 -11.10
C PHE A 55 17.53 -10.98 -11.89
N VAL A 56 16.65 -9.99 -12.03
CA VAL A 56 16.91 -8.66 -12.64
C VAL A 56 18.07 -8.00 -11.91
N THR A 57 18.03 -7.94 -10.58
CA THR A 57 19.07 -7.38 -9.72
C THR A 57 20.44 -8.02 -10.00
N LYS A 58 20.50 -9.35 -10.10
CA LYS A 58 21.75 -10.07 -10.33
C LYS A 58 22.30 -9.88 -11.76
N GLN A 59 21.43 -9.78 -12.76
CA GLN A 59 21.80 -9.54 -14.15
C GLN A 59 22.25 -8.10 -14.38
N GLU A 60 21.50 -7.12 -13.87
CA GLU A 60 21.82 -5.70 -14.03
C GLU A 60 23.06 -5.30 -13.26
N HIS A 61 23.28 -5.86 -12.07
CA HIS A 61 24.54 -5.64 -11.36
C HIS A 61 25.73 -6.17 -12.18
N ARG A 62 25.58 -7.27 -12.93
CA ARG A 62 26.63 -7.78 -13.83
C ARG A 62 26.78 -6.92 -15.09
N PHE A 63 25.67 -6.40 -15.61
CA PHE A 63 25.66 -5.55 -16.79
C PHE A 63 26.28 -4.18 -16.51
N MET A 64 25.87 -3.51 -15.42
CA MET A 64 26.43 -2.25 -14.94
C MET A 64 27.94 -2.39 -14.67
N LEU A 65 28.37 -3.46 -13.99
CA LEU A 65 29.80 -3.72 -13.81
C LEU A 65 30.54 -4.02 -15.13
N GLY A 66 29.85 -4.56 -16.13
CA GLY A 66 30.36 -4.80 -17.48
C GLY A 66 30.52 -3.50 -18.27
N ASP A 67 29.53 -2.61 -18.27
CA ASP A 67 29.55 -1.33 -19.00
C ASP A 67 30.40 -0.24 -18.31
N VAL A 68 30.68 -0.36 -17.01
CA VAL A 68 31.74 0.42 -16.36
C VAL A 68 33.10 0.17 -17.02
N THR A 69 33.29 -0.95 -17.71
CA THR A 69 34.50 -1.15 -18.54
C THR A 69 34.50 -0.41 -19.88
N ALA A 70 33.37 0.15 -20.31
CA ALA A 70 33.24 1.03 -21.48
C ALA A 70 33.31 2.53 -21.10
N ILE A 71 32.94 2.92 -19.87
CA ILE A 71 33.28 4.24 -19.27
C ILE A 71 34.76 4.24 -18.81
N LYS A 72 35.63 3.64 -19.62
CA LYS A 72 37.10 3.67 -19.46
C LYS A 72 37.71 4.94 -20.01
N ASP A 73 36.91 5.81 -20.63
CA ASP A 73 37.41 6.94 -21.40
C ASP A 73 37.32 8.28 -20.67
N PHE A 74 36.63 8.36 -19.51
CA PHE A 74 36.59 9.60 -18.72
C PHE A 74 36.70 9.34 -17.21
N ALA A 75 37.61 10.04 -16.55
CA ALA A 75 37.78 10.10 -15.11
C ALA A 75 37.20 11.42 -14.57
N VAL A 76 36.35 11.34 -13.54
CA VAL A 76 35.85 12.54 -12.83
C VAL A 76 36.62 12.67 -11.53
N ILE A 77 37.36 13.77 -11.37
CA ILE A 77 38.19 14.00 -10.20
C ILE A 77 37.90 15.35 -9.57
N THR A 78 38.07 15.46 -8.26
CA THR A 78 37.98 16.77 -7.58
C THR A 78 39.21 17.63 -7.91
N GLN A 79 39.10 18.94 -7.72
CA GLN A 79 40.24 19.85 -7.86
C GLN A 79 41.44 19.45 -6.99
N THR A 80 41.19 18.94 -5.77
CA THR A 80 42.22 18.44 -4.87
C THR A 80 42.89 17.18 -5.43
N GLN A 81 42.09 16.21 -5.92
CA GLN A 81 42.63 15.01 -6.58
C GLN A 81 43.40 15.36 -7.86
N TYR A 82 42.98 16.38 -8.60
CA TYR A 82 43.73 16.91 -9.74
C TYR A 82 45.08 17.50 -9.31
N GLN A 83 45.11 18.29 -8.23
CA GLN A 83 46.35 18.85 -7.69
C GLN A 83 47.29 17.75 -7.18
N GLU A 84 46.77 16.72 -6.51
CA GLU A 84 47.54 15.54 -6.11
C GLU A 84 48.12 14.79 -7.31
N LEU A 85 47.34 14.66 -8.40
CA LEU A 85 47.85 14.12 -9.66
C LEU A 85 48.93 15.02 -10.27
N GLU A 86 48.74 16.34 -10.25
CA GLU A 86 49.70 17.32 -10.76
C GLU A 86 51.03 17.25 -10.00
N GLU A 87 50.98 17.17 -8.67
CA GLU A 87 52.13 17.05 -7.77
C GLU A 87 52.84 15.70 -7.90
N LYS A 88 52.08 14.60 -7.87
CA LYS A 88 52.64 13.24 -7.86
C LYS A 88 53.25 12.84 -9.20
N PHE A 89 52.68 13.30 -10.31
CA PHE A 89 53.10 12.91 -11.65
C PHE A 89 53.86 14.01 -12.40
N GLY A 90 54.03 15.19 -11.80
CA GLY A 90 54.85 16.28 -12.33
C GLY A 90 54.28 16.93 -13.60
N PHE A 91 52.96 16.91 -13.77
CA PHE A 91 52.30 17.52 -14.92
C PHE A 91 52.49 19.05 -14.87
N LYS A 92 53.51 19.58 -15.56
CA LYS A 92 53.64 21.03 -15.71
C LYS A 92 52.47 21.54 -16.55
N LYS A 93 51.45 22.07 -15.86
CA LYS A 93 50.38 22.91 -16.42
C LYS A 93 49.81 22.27 -17.70
N LEU A 94 49.13 21.14 -17.54
CA LEU A 94 48.20 20.63 -18.56
C LEU A 94 47.48 21.85 -19.16
N GLU A 95 47.72 22.13 -20.45
CA GLU A 95 47.09 23.28 -21.07
C GLU A 95 45.58 23.14 -20.85
N LYS A 96 44.96 24.15 -20.22
CA LYS A 96 43.51 24.20 -19.95
C LYS A 96 42.64 23.87 -21.17
N LYS A 97 43.22 23.87 -22.38
CA LYS A 97 42.60 23.38 -23.62
C LYS A 97 42.12 21.93 -23.57
N HIS A 98 42.73 21.07 -22.75
CA HIS A 98 42.34 19.65 -22.66
C HIS A 98 41.57 19.30 -21.37
N LEU A 99 41.37 20.27 -20.48
CA LEU A 99 40.65 20.10 -19.22
C LEU A 99 39.36 20.89 -19.27
N ASN A 100 38.23 20.19 -19.31
CA ASN A 100 36.92 20.82 -19.23
C ASN A 100 36.62 21.10 -17.75
N ILE A 101 37.21 22.17 -17.20
CA ILE A 101 37.06 22.56 -15.79
C ILE A 101 35.75 23.33 -15.62
N LYS A 102 34.80 22.79 -14.84
CA LYS A 102 33.58 23.51 -14.46
C LYS A 102 33.59 23.85 -12.98
N SER A 103 33.34 25.12 -12.70
CA SER A 103 33.23 25.68 -11.36
C SER A 103 31.78 25.65 -10.88
N GLY A 104 31.39 24.62 -10.12
CA GLY A 104 30.19 24.60 -9.28
C GLY A 104 30.47 25.26 -7.92
N SER A 105 29.44 25.75 -7.23
CA SER A 105 29.59 26.73 -6.15
C SER A 105 30.26 26.25 -4.86
N GLU A 106 30.56 24.96 -4.67
CA GLU A 106 31.30 24.50 -3.47
C GLU A 106 32.34 23.39 -3.73
N GLU A 107 32.27 22.64 -4.84
CA GLU A 107 33.32 21.69 -5.25
C GLU A 107 33.54 21.75 -6.77
N GLN A 108 34.79 21.98 -7.20
CA GLN A 108 35.17 21.96 -8.61
C GLN A 108 35.50 20.52 -9.03
N TYR A 109 34.72 20.00 -9.97
CA TYR A 109 34.94 18.69 -10.59
C TYR A 109 35.60 18.87 -11.97
N ILE A 110 36.65 18.09 -12.23
CA ILE A 110 37.40 18.06 -13.49
C ILE A 110 37.12 16.73 -14.19
N TYR A 111 36.64 16.82 -15.43
CA TYR A 111 36.49 15.67 -16.31
C TYR A 111 37.76 15.52 -17.15
N ILE A 112 38.42 14.37 -17.03
CA ILE A 112 39.61 14.04 -17.80
C ILE A 112 39.29 12.89 -18.73
N ASP A 113 39.44 13.12 -20.03
CA ASP A 113 39.46 12.05 -21.02
C ASP A 113 40.70 11.17 -20.78
N ILE A 114 40.50 9.88 -20.46
CA ILE A 114 41.56 8.93 -20.13
C ILE A 114 42.41 8.61 -21.35
N ALA A 115 41.87 8.64 -22.57
CA ALA A 115 42.67 8.49 -23.79
C ALA A 115 43.60 9.68 -23.98
N ASN A 116 43.13 10.90 -23.69
CA ASN A 116 43.98 12.09 -23.65
C ASN A 116 44.98 12.08 -22.49
N LEU A 117 44.59 11.58 -21.31
CA LEU A 117 45.51 11.40 -20.19
C LEU A 117 46.63 10.42 -20.57
N LYS A 118 46.28 9.29 -21.22
CA LYS A 118 47.24 8.31 -21.73
C LYS A 118 48.19 8.90 -22.75
N SER A 119 47.69 9.67 -23.73
CA SER A 119 48.55 10.28 -24.75
C SER A 119 49.50 11.33 -24.17
N LEU A 120 49.06 12.08 -23.15
CA LEU A 120 49.87 13.03 -22.41
C LEU A 120 50.93 12.35 -21.52
N LEU A 121 50.61 11.17 -20.99
CA LEU A 121 51.54 10.37 -20.19
C LEU A 121 52.68 9.80 -21.05
N VAL A 122 52.39 9.34 -22.27
CA VAL A 122 53.40 8.81 -23.21
C VAL A 122 54.39 9.90 -23.66
N GLY A 123 53.99 11.17 -23.65
CA GLY A 123 54.85 12.30 -24.03
C GLY A 123 55.63 12.97 -22.89
N SER A 124 55.31 12.66 -21.63
CA SER A 124 55.99 13.23 -20.46
C SER A 124 57.12 12.29 -20.01
N SER A 125 58.16 12.82 -19.36
CA SER A 125 59.32 12.07 -18.84
C SER A 125 58.97 11.22 -17.61
N PHE A 126 57.75 10.71 -17.55
CA PHE A 126 57.21 9.96 -16.44
C PHE A 126 57.76 8.52 -16.45
N ASN A 127 58.39 8.12 -15.35
CA ASN A 127 59.04 6.80 -15.19
C ASN A 127 58.13 5.73 -14.56
N GLY A 128 56.89 6.06 -14.19
CA GLY A 128 55.96 5.06 -13.64
C GLY A 128 55.26 4.25 -14.73
N SER A 129 54.90 3.02 -14.39
CA SER A 129 54.27 2.10 -15.34
C SER A 129 52.79 2.48 -15.59
N GLU A 130 52.26 2.22 -16.79
CA GLU A 130 50.82 2.42 -17.09
C GLU A 130 49.92 1.71 -16.06
N SER A 131 50.38 0.57 -15.51
CA SER A 131 49.70 -0.16 -14.45
C SER A 131 49.55 0.63 -13.14
N GLU A 132 50.56 1.39 -12.71
CA GLU A 132 50.50 2.15 -11.45
C GLU A 132 49.51 3.32 -11.54
N ILE A 133 49.39 3.94 -12.72
CA ILE A 133 48.42 5.01 -12.98
C ILE A 133 47.01 4.43 -13.02
N MET A 134 46.82 3.33 -13.75
CA MET A 134 45.52 2.67 -13.81
C MET A 134 45.09 2.15 -12.44
N GLU A 135 46.01 1.62 -11.64
CA GLU A 135 45.74 1.19 -10.26
C GLU A 135 45.39 2.39 -9.36
N TYR A 136 46.08 3.53 -9.49
CA TYR A 136 45.76 4.76 -8.75
C TYR A 136 44.40 5.36 -9.14
N LEU A 137 44.10 5.42 -10.44
CA LEU A 137 42.80 5.87 -10.95
C LEU A 137 41.70 4.90 -10.49
N GLN A 138 41.96 3.59 -10.51
CA GLN A 138 41.02 2.58 -10.04
C GLN A 138 40.77 2.66 -8.53
N SER A 139 41.82 2.88 -7.72
CA SER A 139 41.72 2.92 -6.27
C SER A 139 41.13 4.22 -5.73
N ASN A 140 41.38 5.36 -6.39
CA ASN A 140 41.03 6.69 -5.85
C ASN A 140 39.92 7.44 -6.59
N ILE A 141 39.64 7.08 -7.86
CA ILE A 141 38.80 7.89 -8.75
C ILE A 141 37.59 7.10 -9.26
N TYR A 142 37.80 5.85 -9.68
CA TYR A 142 36.71 4.94 -10.08
C TYR A 142 35.90 4.39 -8.90
N SER A 143 36.24 4.73 -7.65
CA SER A 143 35.52 4.29 -6.47
C SER A 143 34.23 5.07 -6.18
N LYS A 144 33.97 6.18 -6.88
CA LYS A 144 32.59 6.70 -6.96
C LYS A 144 31.85 5.84 -7.97
N GLU A 145 31.31 4.73 -7.48
CA GLU A 145 30.30 3.94 -8.16
C GLU A 145 29.39 4.91 -8.91
N ILE A 146 29.39 4.83 -10.24
CA ILE A 146 28.30 5.42 -11.01
C ILE A 146 27.09 4.59 -10.60
N ILE A 147 26.45 5.03 -9.51
CA ILE A 147 25.12 4.62 -9.10
C ILE A 147 24.22 5.21 -10.18
N GLY A 148 24.27 4.60 -11.37
CA GLY A 148 23.12 4.68 -12.25
C GLY A 148 21.95 4.24 -11.38
N MET A 149 20.91 5.07 -11.30
CA MET A 149 19.65 4.72 -10.66
C MET A 149 19.08 3.52 -11.42
N SER A 150 19.64 2.35 -11.13
CA SER A 150 19.18 1.06 -11.57
C SER A 150 17.77 0.87 -11.05
N TYR A 151 17.05 -0.10 -11.60
CA TYR A 151 15.78 -0.58 -11.08
C TYR A 151 15.76 -0.72 -9.53
N LEU A 152 16.91 -1.00 -8.91
CA LEU A 152 17.11 -1.06 -7.46
C LEU A 152 17.08 0.29 -6.75
N GLY A 153 17.60 1.33 -7.40
CA GLY A 153 17.71 2.69 -6.86
C GLY A 153 16.43 3.50 -6.94
N ASP A 154 15.38 3.02 -7.63
CA ASP A 154 14.08 3.68 -7.63
C ASP A 154 13.19 3.14 -6.49
N PRO A 155 13.06 3.87 -5.36
CA PRO A 155 12.26 3.43 -4.22
C PRO A 155 10.77 3.33 -4.56
N MET A 156 10.32 3.84 -5.71
CA MET A 156 8.93 3.70 -6.16
C MET A 156 8.64 2.36 -6.81
N VAL A 157 9.65 1.65 -7.30
CA VAL A 157 9.40 0.42 -8.06
C VAL A 157 9.03 -0.72 -7.13
N TRP A 158 9.82 -0.93 -6.07
CA TRP A 158 9.65 -2.02 -5.10
C TRP A 158 8.29 -2.05 -4.41
N PRO A 159 7.76 -0.91 -3.89
CA PRO A 159 6.46 -0.87 -3.26
C PRO A 159 5.37 -1.39 -4.19
N PHE A 160 5.39 -1.07 -5.49
CA PHE A 160 4.35 -1.55 -6.42
C PHE A 160 4.39 -3.06 -6.61
N TYR A 161 5.59 -3.62 -6.75
CA TYR A 161 5.79 -5.06 -6.94
C TYR A 161 5.35 -5.90 -5.75
N PHE A 162 5.48 -5.39 -4.54
CA PHE A 162 5.10 -6.13 -3.34
C PHE A 162 3.70 -5.77 -2.85
N LEU A 163 3.38 -4.48 -2.83
CA LEU A 163 2.17 -3.98 -2.18
C LEU A 163 0.93 -4.20 -3.02
N VAL A 164 1.02 -4.23 -4.36
CA VAL A 164 -0.14 -4.55 -5.21
C VAL A 164 -0.59 -6.02 -5.02
N PRO A 165 0.29 -7.04 -5.10
CA PRO A 165 -0.05 -8.41 -4.70
C PRO A 165 -0.65 -8.50 -3.30
N ILE A 166 -0.06 -7.81 -2.32
CA ILE A 166 -0.58 -7.77 -0.94
C ILE A 166 -1.99 -7.17 -0.92
N ALA A 167 -2.25 -6.08 -1.64
CA ALA A 167 -3.57 -5.46 -1.75
C ALA A 167 -4.61 -6.43 -2.32
N ILE A 168 -4.25 -7.25 -3.31
CA ILE A 168 -5.13 -8.29 -3.87
C ILE A 168 -5.47 -9.36 -2.82
N ILE A 169 -4.49 -9.81 -2.04
CA ILE A 169 -4.70 -10.79 -0.96
C ILE A 169 -5.62 -10.20 0.12
N LEU A 170 -5.35 -8.95 0.53
CA LEU A 170 -6.15 -8.23 1.51
C LEU A 170 -7.58 -7.99 1.01
N LEU A 171 -7.76 -7.74 -0.30
CA LEU A 171 -9.08 -7.64 -0.93
C LEU A 171 -9.84 -8.97 -0.85
N GLY A 172 -9.19 -10.09 -1.16
CA GLY A 172 -9.79 -11.43 -1.02
C GLY A 172 -10.21 -11.73 0.43
N LEU A 173 -9.36 -11.38 1.40
CA LEU A 173 -9.65 -11.47 2.83
C LEU A 173 -10.84 -10.62 3.25
N ALA A 174 -10.92 -9.38 2.78
CA ALA A 174 -12.03 -8.48 3.09
C ALA A 174 -13.36 -8.98 2.50
N ILE A 175 -13.33 -9.51 1.26
CA ILE A 175 -14.50 -10.15 0.62
C ILE A 175 -15.01 -11.28 1.53
N LYS A 176 -14.14 -12.21 1.92
CA LYS A 176 -14.53 -13.34 2.76
C LYS A 176 -15.03 -12.92 4.14
N ARG A 177 -14.41 -11.91 4.77
CA ARG A 177 -14.91 -11.36 6.03
C ARG A 177 -16.29 -10.73 5.88
N THR A 178 -16.55 -10.07 4.75
CA THR A 178 -17.87 -9.51 4.42
C THR A 178 -18.92 -10.62 4.25
N GLU A 179 -18.58 -11.72 3.57
CA GLU A 179 -19.47 -12.89 3.45
C GLU A 179 -19.77 -13.53 4.82
N ASN A 180 -18.74 -13.72 5.64
CA ASN A 180 -18.89 -14.24 7.00
C ASN A 180 -19.79 -13.34 7.84
N PHE A 181 -19.64 -12.01 7.74
CA PHE A 181 -20.52 -11.05 8.39
C PHE A 181 -21.99 -11.22 7.97
N PHE A 182 -22.27 -11.35 6.67
CA PHE A 182 -23.63 -11.61 6.21
C PHE A 182 -24.19 -12.93 6.73
N SER A 183 -23.35 -13.96 6.86
CA SER A 183 -23.75 -15.24 7.42
C SER A 183 -24.05 -15.15 8.93
N SER A 184 -23.25 -14.40 9.69
CA SER A 184 -23.41 -14.24 11.14
C SER A 184 -24.57 -13.34 11.50
N LEU A 185 -24.93 -12.39 10.63
CA LEU A 185 -26.12 -11.55 10.82
C LEU A 185 -27.40 -12.37 10.98
N ARG A 186 -27.46 -13.59 10.43
CA ARG A 186 -28.64 -14.46 10.53
C ARG A 186 -28.96 -14.83 11.98
N SER A 187 -27.95 -15.01 12.83
CA SER A 187 -28.15 -15.28 14.26
C SER A 187 -28.44 -14.02 15.09
N SER A 188 -28.06 -12.84 14.59
CA SER A 188 -28.19 -11.58 15.33
C SER A 188 -29.50 -10.82 15.04
N ILE A 189 -30.21 -11.15 13.96
CA ILE A 189 -31.49 -10.54 13.59
C ILE A 189 -32.66 -11.30 14.25
N ILE A 190 -33.62 -10.59 14.85
CA ILE A 190 -34.85 -11.20 15.37
C ILE A 190 -35.63 -11.71 14.17
N ILE A 191 -35.74 -13.02 14.07
CA ILE A 191 -36.64 -13.66 13.12
C ILE A 191 -38.00 -13.80 13.82
N GLU A 192 -38.76 -12.71 13.93
CA GLU A 192 -40.22 -12.87 13.92
C GLU A 192 -40.57 -13.53 12.58
N ALA A 193 -41.51 -14.48 12.54
CA ALA A 193 -41.75 -15.33 11.35
C ALA A 193 -41.92 -14.51 10.05
N ASP A 194 -42.49 -13.31 10.15
CA ASP A 194 -42.70 -12.37 9.04
C ASP A 194 -41.39 -11.73 8.52
N THR A 195 -40.40 -11.53 9.39
CA THR A 195 -39.10 -10.92 9.03
C THR A 195 -38.13 -11.86 8.32
N LYS A 196 -38.37 -13.18 8.36
CA LYS A 196 -37.51 -14.19 7.70
C LYS A 196 -37.47 -13.99 6.18
N ASN A 197 -38.62 -13.66 5.59
CA ASN A 197 -38.74 -13.40 4.16
C ASN A 197 -38.03 -12.10 3.77
N THR A 198 -38.21 -11.04 4.57
CA THR A 198 -37.52 -9.76 4.36
C THR A 198 -36.01 -9.90 4.44
N TYR A 199 -35.47 -10.60 5.44
CA TYR A 199 -34.04 -10.84 5.55
C TYR A 199 -33.49 -11.65 4.37
N SER A 200 -34.17 -12.72 3.97
CA SER A 200 -33.76 -13.55 2.84
C SER A 200 -33.78 -12.75 1.53
N ARG A 201 -34.79 -11.89 1.34
CA ARG A 201 -34.87 -10.94 0.22
C ARG A 201 -33.72 -9.94 0.25
N LEU A 202 -33.45 -9.31 1.39
CA LEU A 202 -32.36 -8.35 1.54
C LEU A 202 -30.99 -8.98 1.26
N ILE A 203 -30.74 -10.20 1.74
CA ILE A 203 -29.52 -10.94 1.42
C ILE A 203 -29.46 -11.29 -0.06
N ALA A 204 -30.56 -11.77 -0.66
CA ALA A 204 -30.59 -12.09 -2.08
C ALA A 204 -30.32 -10.85 -2.94
N GLU A 205 -30.93 -9.71 -2.61
CA GLU A 205 -30.66 -8.43 -3.25
C GLU A 205 -29.22 -7.97 -3.04
N THR A 206 -28.68 -8.13 -1.83
CA THR A 206 -27.31 -7.72 -1.51
C THR A 206 -26.29 -8.60 -2.23
N LYS A 207 -26.53 -9.91 -2.30
CA LYS A 207 -25.74 -10.84 -3.12
C LYS A 207 -25.88 -10.51 -4.59
N LYS A 208 -27.07 -10.14 -5.05
CA LYS A 208 -27.30 -9.66 -6.43
C LYS A 208 -26.60 -8.33 -6.68
N SER A 209 -26.49 -7.43 -5.71
CA SER A 209 -25.71 -6.18 -5.81
C SER A 209 -24.21 -6.45 -5.79
N PHE A 210 -23.76 -7.41 -4.98
CA PHE A 210 -22.39 -7.89 -4.95
C PHE A 210 -21.99 -8.51 -6.29
N ALA A 211 -22.94 -9.27 -6.87
CA ALA A 211 -22.88 -9.86 -8.19
C ALA A 211 -23.48 -8.95 -9.26
N ALA A 212 -23.75 -7.66 -9.01
CA ALA A 212 -24.33 -6.76 -10.01
C ALA A 212 -23.22 -6.48 -11.01
N GLU A 213 -23.09 -7.44 -11.92
CA GLU A 213 -22.02 -7.49 -12.88
C GLU A 213 -22.09 -6.23 -13.71
N ASP A 214 -23.24 -5.81 -14.20
CA ASP A 214 -23.32 -4.82 -15.28
C ASP A 214 -22.59 -3.49 -15.01
N PHE A 215 -22.88 -2.78 -13.92
CA PHE A 215 -22.17 -1.52 -13.62
C PHE A 215 -20.68 -1.75 -13.33
N TRP A 216 -20.36 -2.73 -12.50
CA TRP A 216 -18.98 -3.02 -12.11
C TRP A 216 -18.17 -3.66 -13.23
N LYS A 217 -18.84 -4.30 -14.19
CA LYS A 217 -18.31 -4.85 -15.42
C LYS A 217 -17.92 -3.73 -16.35
N TRP A 218 -18.75 -2.69 -16.50
CA TRP A 218 -18.37 -1.47 -17.20
C TRP A 218 -17.21 -0.75 -16.53
N ALA A 219 -17.27 -0.52 -15.21
CA ALA A 219 -16.16 0.10 -14.47
C ALA A 219 -14.86 -0.70 -14.62
N ARG A 220 -14.94 -2.04 -14.57
CA ARG A 220 -13.81 -2.93 -14.83
C ARG A 220 -13.31 -2.81 -16.27
N TYR A 221 -14.17 -2.80 -17.28
CA TYR A 221 -13.75 -2.68 -18.68
C TYR A 221 -13.15 -1.31 -19.00
N ILE A 222 -13.71 -0.24 -18.43
CA ILE A 222 -13.14 1.10 -18.54
C ILE A 222 -11.77 1.13 -17.87
N GLY A 223 -11.65 0.60 -16.65
CA GLY A 223 -10.36 0.49 -15.96
C GLY A 223 -9.34 -0.35 -16.73
N LEU A 224 -9.76 -1.47 -17.32
CA LEU A 224 -8.93 -2.31 -18.19
C LEU A 224 -8.50 -1.54 -19.44
N ALA A 225 -9.43 -0.87 -20.12
CA ALA A 225 -9.13 -0.08 -21.32
C ALA A 225 -8.15 1.05 -21.02
N ILE A 226 -8.35 1.78 -19.92
CA ILE A 226 -7.42 2.81 -19.44
C ILE A 226 -6.04 2.20 -19.15
N GLY A 227 -6.00 1.09 -18.40
CA GLY A 227 -4.75 0.40 -18.10
C GLY A 227 -4.01 -0.08 -19.35
N PHE A 228 -4.71 -0.70 -20.30
CA PHE A 228 -4.14 -1.10 -21.60
C PHE A 228 -3.67 0.09 -22.42
N SER A 229 -4.39 1.22 -22.41
CA SER A 229 -3.94 2.45 -23.05
C SER A 229 -2.66 2.97 -22.42
N PHE A 230 -2.52 2.95 -21.09
CA PHE A 230 -1.27 3.33 -20.39
C PHE A 230 -0.12 2.36 -20.69
N ILE A 231 -0.38 1.05 -20.72
CA ILE A 231 0.62 0.04 -21.10
C ILE A 231 1.08 0.28 -22.53
N THR A 232 0.15 0.50 -23.46
CA THR A 232 0.44 0.73 -24.87
C THR A 232 1.22 2.02 -25.05
N TRP A 233 0.77 3.12 -24.42
CA TRP A 233 1.46 4.40 -24.43
C TRP A 233 2.87 4.27 -23.88
N ASN A 234 3.05 3.70 -22.69
CA ASN A 234 4.37 3.52 -22.08
C ASN A 234 5.28 2.63 -22.94
N THR A 235 4.74 1.57 -23.53
CA THR A 235 5.49 0.70 -24.44
C THR A 235 5.95 1.46 -25.68
N ILE A 236 5.06 2.23 -26.31
CA ILE A 236 5.39 3.04 -27.49
C ILE A 236 6.43 4.10 -27.14
N THR A 237 6.22 4.87 -26.07
CA THR A 237 7.12 5.99 -25.71
C THR A 237 8.53 5.52 -25.39
N CYS A 238 8.65 4.35 -24.74
CA CYS A 238 9.96 3.84 -24.39
C CYS A 238 10.58 3.03 -25.54
N THR A 239 9.81 2.34 -26.39
CA THR A 239 10.38 1.60 -27.54
C THR A 239 10.86 2.56 -28.64
N PHE A 240 10.15 3.68 -28.83
CA PHE A 240 10.45 4.69 -29.84
C PHE A 240 10.84 6.01 -29.17
N SER A 241 11.81 5.96 -28.25
CA SER A 241 12.28 7.13 -27.49
C SER A 241 12.67 8.28 -28.42
N ASP A 242 13.33 7.97 -29.52
CA ASP A 242 13.90 8.95 -30.44
C ASP A 242 12.84 9.77 -31.19
N ILE A 243 11.63 9.21 -31.32
CA ILE A 243 10.52 9.82 -32.07
C ILE A 243 9.53 10.53 -31.14
N THR A 244 9.34 10.01 -29.92
CA THR A 244 8.18 10.34 -29.09
C THR A 244 8.50 10.98 -27.75
N HIS A 245 9.73 10.90 -27.25
CA HIS A 245 10.08 11.62 -26.03
C HIS A 245 10.28 13.12 -26.36
N PRO A 246 9.49 14.04 -25.75
CA PRO A 246 9.72 15.49 -25.87
C PRO A 246 11.05 15.92 -25.21
N TYR A 247 11.73 14.97 -24.56
CA TYR A 247 13.07 15.09 -24.00
C TYR A 247 14.10 14.33 -24.85
N SER A 248 13.93 14.27 -26.18
CA SER A 248 15.03 13.80 -27.03
C SER A 248 16.23 14.69 -26.71
N SER A 249 17.34 14.07 -26.31
CA SER A 249 18.59 14.74 -25.96
C SER A 249 19.09 15.67 -27.07
N ASP A 250 18.56 15.55 -28.29
CA ASP A 250 19.15 16.15 -29.48
C ASP A 250 18.57 17.53 -29.83
N THR A 251 17.50 18.00 -29.18
CA THR A 251 16.78 19.22 -29.59
C THR A 251 16.61 20.30 -28.51
N VAL A 252 17.53 20.39 -27.55
CA VAL A 252 17.63 21.60 -26.70
C VAL A 252 18.41 22.68 -27.46
N PHE A 253 17.66 23.68 -27.91
CA PHE A 253 18.03 24.83 -28.73
C PHE A 253 19.41 25.46 -28.43
N LEU A 254 20.34 25.30 -29.39
CA LEU A 254 21.47 26.20 -29.60
C LEU A 254 20.93 27.51 -30.15
N LYS A 255 20.71 28.51 -29.29
CA LYS A 255 20.57 29.90 -29.74
C LYS A 255 21.23 30.85 -28.74
N GLY A 256 22.55 30.93 -28.83
CA GLY A 256 23.34 32.08 -28.38
C GLY A 256 24.32 31.78 -27.24
N GLU A 257 25.55 31.40 -27.61
CA GLU A 257 26.86 31.71 -26.98
C GLU A 257 27.03 31.63 -25.44
N THR A 258 26.13 30.98 -24.71
CA THR A 258 26.30 30.57 -23.29
C THR A 258 26.45 29.04 -23.19
N GLU A 259 27.10 28.48 -24.20
CA GLU A 259 26.75 27.18 -24.79
C GLU A 259 27.46 25.95 -24.22
N ILE A 260 28.22 26.07 -23.11
CA ILE A 260 28.97 24.92 -22.55
C ILE A 260 28.47 24.53 -21.15
N THR A 261 27.83 25.43 -20.40
CA THR A 261 27.39 25.16 -19.02
C THR A 261 26.27 24.12 -18.95
N HIS A 262 25.38 24.05 -19.95
CA HIS A 262 24.24 23.12 -19.94
C HIS A 262 24.50 21.71 -20.51
N LEU A 263 25.63 21.48 -21.18
CA LEU A 263 25.94 20.17 -21.80
C LEU A 263 26.36 19.06 -20.80
N VAL A 264 26.60 19.38 -19.52
CA VAL A 264 27.08 18.40 -18.51
C VAL A 264 26.11 18.18 -17.35
N ASN A 265 25.06 19.00 -17.22
CA ASN A 265 23.84 18.52 -16.53
C ASN A 265 23.10 17.46 -17.36
N LYS A 266 23.66 17.14 -18.54
CA LYS A 266 23.23 16.17 -19.53
C LYS A 266 23.93 14.81 -19.37
N THR A 267 24.37 14.46 -18.16
CA THR A 267 24.23 13.05 -17.74
C THR A 267 22.75 12.83 -17.42
N ASP A 268 21.88 13.07 -18.41
CA ASP A 268 20.59 12.41 -18.49
C ASP A 268 20.96 10.95 -18.71
N LEU A 269 21.32 10.25 -17.63
CA LEU A 269 21.35 8.81 -17.62
C LEU A 269 20.03 8.41 -18.26
N PRO A 270 20.04 7.75 -19.43
CA PRO A 270 18.83 7.38 -20.11
C PRO A 270 17.98 6.67 -19.07
N LYS A 271 16.73 7.12 -18.93
CA LYS A 271 15.80 6.58 -17.95
C LYS A 271 15.93 5.06 -18.01
N TRP A 272 16.15 4.41 -16.88
CA TRP A 272 16.64 3.02 -16.79
C TRP A 272 15.80 2.01 -17.59
N ASP A 273 14.59 2.37 -18.02
CA ASP A 273 13.67 1.58 -18.80
C ASP A 273 13.51 1.98 -20.29
N THR A 274 14.32 2.89 -20.86
CA THR A 274 14.10 3.35 -22.24
C THR A 274 14.68 2.41 -23.29
N ASN A 275 15.93 1.97 -23.17
CA ASN A 275 16.56 1.17 -24.22
C ASN A 275 16.48 -0.34 -23.92
N ILE A 276 15.69 -1.08 -24.72
CA ILE A 276 15.58 -2.55 -24.61
C ILE A 276 16.89 -3.27 -24.96
N GLN A 277 17.77 -2.66 -25.76
CA GLN A 277 19.04 -3.26 -26.16
C GLN A 277 20.08 -3.13 -25.04
N GLU A 278 20.10 -2.01 -24.32
CA GLU A 278 21.02 -1.74 -23.21
C GLU A 278 20.52 -2.38 -21.91
N ALA A 279 19.24 -2.23 -21.58
CA ALA A 279 18.68 -2.67 -20.30
C ALA A 279 17.38 -3.48 -20.50
N PRO A 280 17.42 -4.66 -21.17
CA PRO A 280 16.22 -5.42 -21.51
C PRO A 280 15.38 -5.80 -20.27
N MET A 281 16.05 -6.15 -19.17
CA MET A 281 15.36 -6.60 -17.94
C MET A 281 14.64 -5.45 -17.25
N SER A 282 15.30 -4.32 -17.05
CA SER A 282 14.71 -3.05 -16.61
C SER A 282 13.54 -2.62 -17.50
N TRP A 283 13.70 -2.70 -18.82
CA TRP A 283 12.63 -2.41 -19.77
C TRP A 283 11.39 -3.29 -19.52
N PHE A 284 11.57 -4.62 -19.37
CA PHE A 284 10.46 -5.52 -19.05
C PHE A 284 9.86 -5.24 -17.67
N ALA A 285 10.70 -4.96 -16.68
CA ALA A 285 10.28 -4.66 -15.32
C ALA A 285 9.47 -3.36 -15.26
N ALA A 286 9.82 -2.32 -16.00
CA ALA A 286 8.99 -1.14 -16.07
C ALA A 286 7.59 -1.43 -16.63
N ARG A 287 7.46 -2.38 -17.57
CA ARG A 287 6.18 -2.71 -18.24
C ARG A 287 5.30 -3.54 -17.34
N ILE A 288 5.91 -4.50 -16.64
CA ILE A 288 5.24 -5.24 -15.56
C ILE A 288 4.77 -4.26 -14.48
N TRP A 289 5.60 -3.28 -14.09
CA TRP A 289 5.20 -2.22 -13.16
C TRP A 289 4.00 -1.42 -13.67
N VAL A 290 3.96 -1.06 -14.96
CA VAL A 290 2.79 -0.37 -15.56
C VAL A 290 1.54 -1.25 -15.50
N ILE A 291 1.65 -2.57 -15.70
CA ILE A 291 0.53 -3.49 -15.51
C ILE A 291 0.04 -3.48 -14.05
N PHE A 292 0.94 -3.64 -13.08
CA PHE A 292 0.55 -3.63 -11.66
C PHE A 292 -0.04 -2.28 -11.22
N GLY A 293 0.56 -1.17 -11.64
CA GLY A 293 0.15 0.18 -11.29
C GLY A 293 -1.13 0.63 -12.00
N TYR A 294 -1.17 0.59 -13.32
CA TYR A 294 -2.27 1.21 -14.08
C TYR A 294 -3.41 0.25 -14.40
N LEU A 295 -3.16 -1.06 -14.47
CA LEU A 295 -4.22 -2.05 -14.75
C LEU A 295 -4.88 -2.56 -13.48
N LEU A 296 -4.09 -2.97 -12.47
CA LEU A 296 -4.65 -3.65 -11.29
C LEU A 296 -5.22 -2.68 -10.25
N ILE A 297 -4.63 -1.49 -10.07
CA ILE A 297 -5.13 -0.51 -9.10
C ILE A 297 -6.58 -0.11 -9.38
N PRO A 298 -7.01 0.25 -10.62
CA PRO A 298 -8.41 0.55 -10.90
C PRO A 298 -9.36 -0.62 -10.61
N ILE A 299 -8.92 -1.85 -10.84
CA ILE A 299 -9.72 -3.06 -10.56
C ILE A 299 -9.91 -3.23 -9.05
N ILE A 300 -8.82 -3.10 -8.28
CA ILE A 300 -8.85 -3.20 -6.81
C ILE A 300 -9.74 -2.09 -6.24
N LEU A 301 -9.57 -0.85 -6.72
CA LEU A 301 -10.37 0.29 -6.29
C LEU A 301 -11.86 0.11 -6.64
N ALA A 302 -12.18 -0.32 -7.86
CA ALA A 302 -13.56 -0.61 -8.25
C ALA A 302 -14.19 -1.69 -7.34
N LYS A 303 -13.44 -2.75 -7.01
CA LYS A 303 -13.92 -3.77 -6.08
C LYS A 303 -14.06 -3.26 -4.65
N LEU A 304 -13.15 -2.41 -4.17
CA LEU A 304 -13.26 -1.76 -2.87
C LEU A 304 -14.50 -0.86 -2.79
N ILE A 305 -14.73 -0.01 -3.79
CA ILE A 305 -15.92 0.85 -3.85
C ILE A 305 -17.20 -0.01 -3.89
N ASN A 306 -17.19 -1.12 -4.64
CA ASN A 306 -18.32 -2.06 -4.62
C ASN A 306 -18.57 -2.63 -3.22
N LEU A 307 -17.53 -3.10 -2.52
CA LEU A 307 -17.66 -3.63 -1.17
C LEU A 307 -18.25 -2.61 -0.19
N VAL A 308 -17.69 -1.40 -0.19
CA VAL A 308 -18.18 -0.30 0.65
C VAL A 308 -19.62 0.05 0.28
N GLY A 309 -19.94 0.15 -1.01
CA GLY A 309 -21.27 0.48 -1.52
C GLY A 309 -22.32 -0.58 -1.20
N VAL A 310 -21.98 -1.88 -1.31
CA VAL A 310 -22.87 -2.99 -0.95
C VAL A 310 -23.15 -2.98 0.55
N LEU A 311 -22.11 -2.83 1.38
CA LEU A 311 -22.29 -2.72 2.83
C LEU A 311 -23.14 -1.52 3.18
N TYR A 312 -22.82 -0.34 2.65
CA TYR A 312 -23.58 0.89 2.89
C TYR A 312 -25.05 0.73 2.47
N SER A 313 -25.31 0.22 1.26
CA SER A 313 -26.65 0.00 0.73
C SER A 313 -27.45 -0.98 1.59
N PHE A 314 -26.85 -2.11 1.96
CA PHE A 314 -27.45 -3.09 2.86
C PHE A 314 -27.82 -2.46 4.20
N SER A 315 -26.90 -1.71 4.79
CA SER A 315 -27.14 -1.01 6.06
C SER A 315 -28.27 0.01 5.96
N CYS A 316 -28.34 0.76 4.86
CA CYS A 316 -29.43 1.71 4.61
C CYS A 316 -30.78 1.01 4.49
N LYS A 317 -30.84 -0.12 3.78
CA LYS A 317 -32.07 -0.92 3.65
C LYS A 317 -32.52 -1.50 4.99
N ILE A 318 -31.59 -2.05 5.78
CA ILE A 318 -31.90 -2.51 7.13
C ILE A 318 -32.43 -1.38 8.01
N ASN A 319 -31.84 -0.18 7.94
CA ASN A 319 -32.28 0.96 8.74
C ASN A 319 -33.65 1.51 8.29
N ALA A 320 -34.01 1.34 7.02
CA ALA A 320 -35.33 1.70 6.51
C ALA A 320 -36.43 0.78 7.06
N GLU A 321 -36.11 -0.50 7.24
CA GLU A 321 -37.02 -1.49 7.80
C GLU A 321 -37.04 -1.39 9.34
N LYS A 322 -38.15 -0.90 9.90
CA LYS A 322 -38.27 -0.69 11.35
C LYS A 322 -38.19 -2.03 12.09
N ASN A 323 -37.47 -2.04 13.21
CA ASN A 323 -37.39 -3.15 14.18
C ASN A 323 -36.69 -4.45 13.71
N ILE A 324 -35.96 -4.46 12.57
CA ILE A 324 -35.22 -5.67 12.15
C ILE A 324 -33.98 -5.94 13.03
N LEU A 325 -33.27 -4.88 13.45
CA LEU A 325 -32.04 -5.02 14.21
C LEU A 325 -32.31 -5.23 15.70
N LYS A 326 -31.88 -6.38 16.22
CA LYS A 326 -31.73 -6.60 17.66
C LYS A 326 -30.37 -6.11 18.11
N ILE A 327 -30.37 -5.01 18.85
CA ILE A 327 -29.15 -4.57 19.50
C ILE A 327 -29.13 -5.20 20.88
N ALA A 328 -28.06 -5.93 21.15
CA ALA A 328 -27.82 -6.55 22.44
C ALA A 328 -27.10 -5.53 23.33
N PRO A 329 -27.80 -4.87 24.27
CA PRO A 329 -27.23 -3.74 25.00
C PRO A 329 -26.12 -4.12 25.97
N LEU A 330 -26.17 -5.37 26.44
CA LEU A 330 -25.17 -5.97 27.32
C LEU A 330 -24.29 -6.98 26.55
N SER A 331 -24.14 -6.77 25.24
CA SER A 331 -23.24 -7.61 24.45
C SER A 331 -21.81 -7.48 24.99
N PRO A 332 -21.09 -8.60 25.20
CA PRO A 332 -19.72 -8.57 25.72
C PRO A 332 -18.76 -7.82 24.80
N ASP A 333 -19.12 -7.65 23.52
CA ASP A 333 -18.29 -6.97 22.51
C ASP A 333 -18.30 -5.44 22.61
N LYS A 334 -19.16 -4.83 23.46
CA LYS A 334 -19.34 -3.37 23.57
C LYS A 334 -19.62 -2.68 22.22
N ALA A 335 -20.14 -3.44 21.24
CA ALA A 335 -20.49 -2.96 19.91
C ALA A 335 -21.92 -3.39 19.54
N GLY A 336 -22.75 -3.71 20.55
CA GLY A 336 -24.14 -4.11 20.38
C GLY A 336 -24.35 -5.45 19.68
N GLY A 337 -23.31 -6.29 19.58
CA GLY A 337 -23.32 -7.54 18.80
C GLY A 337 -22.85 -7.37 17.35
N PHE A 338 -22.31 -6.20 16.98
CA PHE A 338 -21.86 -5.87 15.62
C PHE A 338 -20.33 -5.77 15.50
N SER A 339 -19.56 -6.33 16.42
CA SER A 339 -18.08 -6.42 16.28
C SER A 339 -17.63 -7.14 15.01
N SER A 340 -18.44 -8.02 14.43
CA SER A 340 -18.16 -8.59 13.10
C SER A 340 -18.15 -7.53 11.99
N LEU A 341 -19.02 -6.50 12.08
CA LEU A 341 -19.05 -5.39 11.13
C LEU A 341 -17.82 -4.48 11.30
N SER A 342 -17.43 -4.17 12.54
CA SER A 342 -16.21 -3.39 12.81
C SER A 342 -14.97 -4.09 12.22
N ASN A 343 -14.91 -5.43 12.35
CA ASN A 343 -13.87 -6.26 11.76
C ASN A 343 -13.91 -6.28 10.22
N VAL A 344 -15.08 -6.14 9.59
CA VAL A 344 -15.17 -5.93 8.14
C VAL A 344 -14.63 -4.55 7.77
N ALA A 345 -15.07 -3.49 8.44
CA ALA A 345 -14.62 -2.12 8.16
C ALA A 345 -13.10 -1.97 8.27
N ILE A 346 -12.46 -2.53 9.31
CA ILE A 346 -10.99 -2.50 9.42
C ILE A 346 -10.30 -3.30 8.32
N SER A 347 -10.93 -4.37 7.82
CA SER A 347 -10.37 -5.15 6.71
C SER A 347 -10.35 -4.35 5.41
N LEU A 348 -11.36 -3.50 5.20
CA LEU A 348 -11.41 -2.60 4.05
C LEU A 348 -10.29 -1.55 4.15
N VAL A 349 -10.00 -1.07 5.37
CA VAL A 349 -8.88 -0.16 5.63
C VAL A 349 -7.54 -0.83 5.32
N TYR A 350 -7.36 -2.10 5.66
CA TYR A 350 -6.12 -2.83 5.37
C TYR A 350 -5.81 -2.90 3.86
N ILE A 351 -6.81 -2.95 2.98
CA ILE A 351 -6.61 -2.89 1.52
C ILE A 351 -5.95 -1.56 1.11
N VAL A 352 -6.24 -0.49 1.85
CA VAL A 352 -5.78 0.87 1.55
C VAL A 352 -4.33 1.11 2.05
N ILE A 353 -3.85 0.34 3.04
CA ILE A 353 -2.48 0.47 3.60
C ILE A 353 -1.37 0.31 2.54
N PRO A 354 -1.38 -0.71 1.66
CA PRO A 354 -0.49 -0.80 0.51
C PRO A 354 -0.32 0.52 -0.25
N TYR A 355 -1.42 1.21 -0.54
CA TYR A 355 -1.40 2.47 -1.27
C TYR A 355 -0.84 3.63 -0.44
N LEU A 356 -1.09 3.64 0.87
CA LEU A 356 -0.46 4.61 1.79
C LEU A 356 1.05 4.45 1.78
N LEU A 357 1.55 3.21 1.86
CA LEU A 357 2.99 2.93 1.83
C LEU A 357 3.62 3.31 0.49
N MET A 358 2.94 3.07 -0.63
CA MET A 358 3.39 3.52 -1.96
C MET A 358 3.45 5.05 -2.05
N LEU A 359 2.46 5.73 -1.47
CA LEU A 359 2.42 7.19 -1.43
C LEU A 359 3.54 7.75 -0.55
N ILE A 360 3.80 7.15 0.61
CA ILE A 360 4.92 7.52 1.48
C ILE A 360 6.26 7.31 0.76
N ALA A 361 6.42 6.18 0.06
CA ALA A 361 7.65 5.89 -0.69
C ALA A 361 7.92 6.94 -1.78
N SER A 362 6.88 7.60 -2.31
CA SER A 362 7.07 8.67 -3.31
C SER A 362 7.66 9.96 -2.74
N PHE A 363 7.64 10.14 -1.43
CA PHE A 363 8.34 11.23 -0.73
C PHE A 363 9.78 10.87 -0.36
N MET A 364 10.13 9.57 -0.37
CA MET A 364 11.46 9.08 0.01
C MET A 364 12.45 9.06 -1.16
N LYS A 365 12.09 9.62 -2.31
CA LYS A 365 12.95 9.66 -3.49
C LYS A 365 14.08 10.68 -3.26
N GLU A 366 15.28 10.16 -3.01
CA GLU A 366 16.49 10.98 -2.80
C GLU A 366 16.69 11.98 -3.95
N SER A 367 17.17 13.17 -3.58
CA SER A 367 17.62 14.21 -4.51
C SER A 367 16.56 14.84 -5.41
N THR A 368 15.27 14.46 -5.30
CA THR A 368 14.18 15.13 -6.01
C THR A 368 13.13 15.65 -5.03
N PRO A 369 12.83 16.97 -5.01
CA PRO A 369 11.74 17.47 -4.20
C PRO A 369 10.44 16.79 -4.62
N ALA A 370 9.60 16.44 -3.63
CA ALA A 370 8.33 15.82 -3.91
C ALA A 370 7.52 16.70 -4.88
N SER A 371 7.04 16.07 -5.96
CA SER A 371 6.25 16.78 -6.96
C SER A 371 4.90 17.21 -6.39
N PHE A 372 4.33 18.30 -6.90
CA PHE A 372 3.01 18.80 -6.47
C PHE A 372 1.92 17.72 -6.43
N HIS A 373 1.92 16.79 -7.40
CA HIS A 373 0.96 15.70 -7.45
C HIS A 373 1.04 14.75 -6.23
N ASN A 374 2.20 14.56 -5.62
CA ASN A 374 2.34 13.74 -4.40
C ASN A 374 1.57 14.37 -3.23
N TYR A 375 1.70 15.68 -3.03
CA TYR A 375 0.94 16.40 -2.00
C TYR A 375 -0.57 16.35 -2.26
N LEU A 376 -0.99 16.54 -3.51
CA LEU A 376 -2.40 16.41 -3.90
C LEU A 376 -2.94 15.00 -3.60
N LEU A 377 -2.16 13.96 -3.90
CA LEU A 377 -2.53 12.58 -3.59
C LEU A 377 -2.69 12.37 -2.08
N VAL A 378 -1.82 12.91 -1.23
CA VAL A 378 -1.96 12.83 0.24
C VAL A 378 -3.26 13.51 0.70
N ILE A 379 -3.53 14.72 0.21
CA ILE A 379 -4.73 15.49 0.56
C ILE A 379 -6.00 14.73 0.19
N LEU A 380 -6.03 14.07 -0.98
CA LEU A 380 -7.16 13.26 -1.43
C LEU A 380 -7.23 11.90 -0.71
N PHE A 381 -6.10 11.33 -0.33
CA PHE A 381 -6.03 10.01 0.28
C PHE A 381 -6.63 10.00 1.70
N ILE A 382 -6.38 11.05 2.48
CA ILE A 382 -6.90 11.17 3.86
C ILE A 382 -8.43 10.98 3.90
N PRO A 383 -9.27 11.79 3.23
CA PRO A 383 -10.72 11.62 3.30
C PRO A 383 -11.19 10.26 2.75
N ILE A 384 -10.51 9.71 1.74
CA ILE A 384 -10.82 8.37 1.21
C ILE A 384 -10.57 7.30 2.28
N PHE A 385 -9.44 7.35 2.97
CA PHE A 385 -9.08 6.42 4.04
C PHE A 385 -10.14 6.41 5.15
N PHE A 386 -10.57 7.59 5.60
CA PHE A 386 -11.63 7.71 6.61
C PHE A 386 -12.99 7.28 6.08
N ALA A 387 -13.33 7.61 4.83
CA ALA A 387 -14.60 7.22 4.22
C ALA A 387 -14.75 5.70 4.09
N VAL A 388 -13.69 4.98 3.71
CA VAL A 388 -13.67 3.52 3.61
C VAL A 388 -14.00 2.85 4.95
N PHE A 389 -13.56 3.45 6.07
CA PHE A 389 -13.88 2.96 7.41
C PHE A 389 -15.27 3.38 7.90
N ILE A 390 -15.59 4.66 7.77
CA ILE A 390 -16.77 5.28 8.41
C ILE A 390 -18.06 4.96 7.66
N LEU A 391 -18.07 5.04 6.32
CA LEU A 391 -19.29 4.86 5.52
C LEU A 391 -20.07 3.56 5.83
N PRO A 392 -19.47 2.36 5.86
CA PRO A 392 -20.21 1.15 6.17
C PRO A 392 -20.78 1.13 7.60
N LEU A 393 -20.17 1.88 8.53
CA LEU A 393 -20.57 1.94 9.94
C LEU A 393 -21.67 2.98 10.21
N MET A 394 -21.71 4.09 9.46
CA MET A 394 -22.63 5.21 9.68
C MET A 394 -24.10 4.78 9.72
N SER A 395 -24.51 3.95 8.78
CA SER A 395 -25.90 3.50 8.70
C SER A 395 -26.30 2.60 9.88
N PHE A 396 -25.36 1.78 10.37
CA PHE A 396 -25.57 0.99 11.59
C PHE A 396 -25.55 1.87 12.84
N HIS A 397 -24.70 2.90 12.90
CA HIS A 397 -24.72 3.88 13.98
C HIS A 397 -26.10 4.55 14.10
N VAL A 398 -26.68 4.99 12.99
CA VAL A 398 -28.04 5.57 12.97
C VAL A 398 -29.08 4.57 13.47
N ALA A 399 -29.01 3.31 13.01
CA ALA A 399 -29.93 2.27 13.46
C ALA A 399 -29.78 1.96 14.97
N MET A 400 -28.54 1.93 15.47
CA MET A 400 -28.22 1.69 16.87
C MET A 400 -28.71 2.81 17.77
N ARG A 401 -28.47 4.06 17.38
CA ARG A 401 -28.97 5.25 18.07
C ARG A 401 -30.50 5.24 18.15
N ARG A 402 -31.20 4.99 17.05
CA ARG A 402 -32.67 4.91 17.03
C ARG A 402 -33.21 3.80 17.93
N ALA A 403 -32.56 2.63 17.95
CA ALA A 403 -32.98 1.55 18.82
C ALA A 403 -32.77 1.88 20.30
N LYS A 404 -31.65 2.53 20.66
CA LYS A 404 -31.41 3.06 22.01
C LYS A 404 -32.48 4.06 22.42
N GLU A 405 -32.77 5.05 21.57
CA GLU A 405 -33.82 6.04 21.80
C GLU A 405 -35.20 5.40 21.98
N ASN A 406 -35.54 4.41 21.15
CA ASN A 406 -36.80 3.66 21.27
C ASN A 406 -36.87 2.86 22.58
N TYR A 407 -35.76 2.25 23.01
CA TYR A 407 -35.70 1.48 24.25
C TYR A 407 -35.83 2.40 25.47
N LEU A 408 -35.11 3.53 25.50
CA LEU A 408 -35.23 4.56 26.52
C LEU A 408 -36.65 5.14 26.59
N ARG A 409 -37.29 5.36 25.44
CA ARG A 409 -38.68 5.83 25.37
C ARG A 409 -39.66 4.83 26.00
N LYS A 410 -39.48 3.53 25.76
CA LYS A 410 -40.30 2.48 26.39
C LYS A 410 -40.14 2.46 27.91
N ILE A 411 -38.90 2.57 28.40
CA ILE A 411 -38.61 2.64 29.84
C ILE A 411 -39.25 3.88 30.45
N SER A 412 -39.04 5.06 29.84
CA SER A 412 -39.60 6.32 30.30
C SER A 412 -41.12 6.30 30.33
N HIS A 413 -41.77 5.74 29.31
CA HIS A 413 -43.23 5.61 29.29
C HIS A 413 -43.74 4.72 30.43
N LYS A 414 -43.11 3.55 30.64
CA LYS A 414 -43.50 2.64 31.72
C LYS A 414 -43.22 3.23 33.11
N PHE A 415 -42.13 3.96 33.24
CA PHE A 415 -41.76 4.68 34.46
C PHE A 415 -42.82 5.73 34.81
N ASN A 416 -43.20 6.58 33.85
CA ASN A 416 -44.23 7.60 34.05
C ASN A 416 -45.57 6.97 34.40
N GLN A 417 -45.98 5.90 33.72
CA GLN A 417 -47.21 5.16 34.05
C GLN A 417 -47.23 4.66 35.50
N LEU A 418 -46.13 4.06 35.97
CA LEU A 418 -46.04 3.56 37.36
C LEU A 418 -45.99 4.71 38.37
N ASN A 419 -45.30 5.81 38.03
CA ASN A 419 -45.22 6.98 38.88
C ASN A 419 -46.57 7.68 39.03
N ASP A 420 -47.32 7.83 37.93
CA ASP A 420 -48.66 8.41 37.93
C ASP A 420 -49.65 7.52 38.71
N HIS A 421 -49.55 6.19 38.56
CA HIS A 421 -50.33 5.23 39.36
C HIS A 421 -50.05 5.38 40.86
N LEU A 422 -48.77 5.45 41.23
CA LEU A 422 -48.33 5.61 42.62
C LEU A 422 -48.80 6.95 43.21
N LEU A 423 -48.63 8.06 42.49
CA LEU A 423 -49.08 9.38 42.92
C LEU A 423 -50.60 9.42 43.11
N ASN A 424 -51.37 8.95 42.13
CA ASN A 424 -52.83 8.93 42.22
C ASN A 424 -53.34 8.03 43.37
N GLY A 425 -52.71 6.88 43.58
CA GLY A 425 -53.05 5.98 44.67
C GLY A 425 -52.75 6.57 46.06
N ILE A 426 -51.67 7.34 46.20
CA ILE A 426 -51.35 8.11 47.42
C ILE A 426 -52.38 9.22 47.64
N TYR A 427 -52.70 10.03 46.62
CA TYR A 427 -53.66 11.12 46.75
C TYR A 427 -55.07 10.64 47.13
N THR A 428 -55.46 9.46 46.66
CA THR A 428 -56.79 8.88 46.90
C THR A 428 -56.83 7.96 48.13
N ASN A 429 -55.72 7.74 48.83
CA ASN A 429 -55.57 6.74 49.91
C ASN A 429 -56.07 5.33 49.53
N SER A 430 -55.99 4.97 48.24
CA SER A 430 -56.54 3.72 47.70
C SER A 430 -55.51 2.61 47.58
N ILE A 431 -54.21 2.94 47.61
CA ILE A 431 -53.12 1.97 47.49
C ILE A 431 -52.86 1.25 48.82
N LYS A 432 -52.78 -0.09 48.75
CA LYS A 432 -52.34 -0.93 49.88
C LYS A 432 -50.82 -0.89 50.01
N LYS A 433 -50.30 -1.06 51.23
CA LYS A 433 -48.86 -1.09 51.51
C LYS A 433 -48.08 -2.07 50.62
N GLU A 434 -48.63 -3.25 50.39
CA GLU A 434 -47.99 -4.28 49.54
C GLU A 434 -47.86 -3.84 48.07
N GLU A 435 -48.88 -3.17 47.52
CA GLU A 435 -48.85 -2.64 46.15
C GLU A 435 -47.86 -1.47 46.00
N LEU A 436 -47.71 -0.66 47.05
CA LEU A 436 -46.72 0.40 47.12
C LEU A 436 -45.30 -0.17 47.03
N GLU A 437 -44.98 -1.18 47.84
CA GLU A 437 -43.66 -1.83 47.86
C GLU A 437 -43.36 -2.50 46.50
N GLN A 438 -44.33 -3.17 45.88
CA GLN A 438 -44.16 -3.76 44.55
C GLN A 438 -43.91 -2.70 43.46
N THR A 439 -44.66 -1.60 43.50
CA THR A 439 -44.51 -0.51 42.53
C THR A 439 -43.16 0.19 42.68
N GLU A 440 -42.72 0.41 43.92
CA GLU A 440 -41.40 0.97 44.22
C GLU A 440 -40.28 0.07 43.67
N GLN A 441 -40.36 -1.24 43.89
CA GLN A 441 -39.39 -2.19 43.34
C GLN A 441 -39.35 -2.14 41.80
N GLN A 442 -40.50 -2.06 41.14
CA GLN A 442 -40.57 -1.93 39.67
C GLN A 442 -39.94 -0.62 39.19
N ILE A 443 -40.19 0.50 39.87
CA ILE A 443 -39.57 1.80 39.58
C ILE A 443 -38.04 1.73 39.73
N GLN A 444 -37.54 1.10 40.80
CA GLN A 444 -36.11 0.90 41.00
C GLN A 444 -35.49 0.04 39.89
N VAL A 445 -36.18 -1.02 39.46
CA VAL A 445 -35.74 -1.86 38.32
C VAL A 445 -35.70 -1.04 37.03
N LEU A 446 -36.73 -0.25 36.73
CA LEU A 446 -36.77 0.61 35.54
C LEU A 446 -35.65 1.65 35.56
N LYS A 447 -35.34 2.24 36.73
CA LYS A 447 -34.21 3.16 36.89
C LYS A 447 -32.88 2.48 36.56
N ARG A 448 -32.65 1.26 37.07
CA ARG A 448 -31.44 0.48 36.72
C ARG A 448 -31.39 0.15 35.23
N MET A 449 -32.52 -0.20 34.63
CA MET A 449 -32.61 -0.46 33.19
C MET A 449 -32.33 0.81 32.37
N TYR A 450 -32.80 1.97 32.83
CA TYR A 450 -32.51 3.26 32.21
C TYR A 450 -31.00 3.57 32.27
N ASP A 451 -30.39 3.45 33.45
CA ASP A 451 -28.95 3.71 33.64
C ASP A 451 -28.07 2.77 32.79
N GLN A 452 -28.51 1.52 32.62
CA GLN A 452 -27.85 0.56 31.72
C GLN A 452 -28.08 0.91 30.25
N ALA A 453 -29.29 1.35 29.89
CA ALA A 453 -29.65 1.73 28.55
C ALA A 453 -28.94 2.99 28.06
N ASP A 454 -28.76 3.96 28.94
CA ASP A 454 -28.06 5.20 28.65
C ASP A 454 -26.59 4.96 28.30
N LYS A 455 -25.97 3.97 28.98
CA LYS A 455 -24.59 3.53 28.74
C LYS A 455 -24.42 2.64 27.50
N MET A 456 -25.49 2.31 26.79
CA MET A 456 -25.39 1.53 25.55
C MET A 456 -24.57 2.29 24.50
N THR A 457 -23.65 1.57 23.87
CA THR A 457 -22.84 2.08 22.77
C THR A 457 -23.70 2.31 21.53
N GLU A 458 -23.59 3.49 20.93
CA GLU A 458 -24.34 3.84 19.71
C GLU A 458 -23.55 3.54 18.43
N TRP A 459 -22.26 3.23 18.57
CA TRP A 459 -21.39 2.95 17.45
C TRP A 459 -21.13 1.44 17.34
N PRO A 460 -21.14 0.87 16.13
CA PRO A 460 -20.85 -0.54 15.90
C PRO A 460 -19.32 -0.78 15.91
N VAL A 461 -18.57 -0.11 16.79
CA VAL A 461 -17.12 -0.25 16.92
C VAL A 461 -16.71 -0.28 18.39
N ASP A 462 -15.80 -1.20 18.70
CA ASP A 462 -15.10 -1.25 19.97
C ASP A 462 -13.82 -0.38 19.93
N MET A 463 -13.31 -0.03 21.11
CA MET A 463 -12.07 0.77 21.23
C MET A 463 -10.84 0.09 20.60
N GLY A 464 -10.75 -1.24 20.65
CA GLY A 464 -9.66 -1.98 20.01
C GLY A 464 -9.68 -1.81 18.49
N THR A 465 -10.85 -1.78 17.87
CA THR A 465 -11.00 -1.47 16.44
C THR A 465 -10.60 -0.02 16.13
N ILE A 466 -10.96 0.94 16.99
CA ILE A 466 -10.54 2.35 16.82
C ILE A 466 -9.01 2.47 16.87
N TYR A 467 -8.34 1.83 17.84
CA TYR A 467 -6.88 1.84 17.90
C TYR A 467 -6.23 1.17 16.69
N ARG A 468 -6.79 0.06 16.20
CA ARG A 468 -6.33 -0.58 14.95
C ARG A 468 -6.49 0.34 13.76
N PHE A 469 -7.60 1.07 13.66
CA PHE A 469 -7.85 2.02 12.58
C PHE A 469 -6.85 3.19 12.61
N ILE A 470 -6.69 3.86 13.75
CA ILE A 470 -5.74 4.96 13.91
C ILE A 470 -4.31 4.46 13.68
N GLY A 471 -3.94 3.32 14.27
CA GLY A 471 -2.62 2.72 14.12
C GLY A 471 -2.30 2.32 12.67
N SER A 472 -3.31 1.97 11.87
CA SER A 472 -3.13 1.65 10.44
C SER A 472 -2.74 2.86 9.59
N PHE A 473 -3.12 4.07 10.04
CA PHE A 473 -2.77 5.32 9.38
C PHE A 473 -1.47 5.91 9.95
N VAL A 474 -1.41 6.02 11.28
CA VAL A 474 -0.28 6.64 11.99
C VAL A 474 0.97 5.76 11.92
N GLY A 475 0.83 4.44 12.02
CA GLY A 475 1.95 3.50 12.06
C GLY A 475 2.89 3.62 10.86
N PRO A 476 2.40 3.44 9.62
CA PRO A 476 3.22 3.61 8.42
C PRO A 476 3.88 5.00 8.32
N THR A 477 3.12 6.05 8.62
CA THR A 477 3.58 7.44 8.52
C THR A 477 4.67 7.74 9.55
N ALA A 478 4.47 7.31 10.80
CA ALA A 478 5.45 7.48 11.87
C ALA A 478 6.73 6.67 11.61
N LEU A 479 6.60 5.43 11.12
CA LEU A 479 7.75 4.60 10.77
C LEU A 479 8.58 5.24 9.65
N ALA A 480 7.93 5.83 8.65
CA ALA A 480 8.61 6.51 7.56
C ALA A 480 9.34 7.78 8.03
N ALA A 481 8.70 8.59 8.89
CA ALA A 481 9.34 9.76 9.47
C ALA A 481 10.55 9.40 10.36
N LEU A 482 10.45 8.30 11.12
CA LEU A 482 11.56 7.78 11.92
C LEU A 482 12.70 7.27 11.03
N PHE A 483 12.37 6.59 9.93
CA PHE A 483 13.36 6.12 8.96
C PHE A 483 14.11 7.29 8.31
N GLU A 484 13.39 8.31 7.83
CA GLU A 484 13.99 9.52 7.25
C GLU A 484 14.89 10.25 8.26
N TYR A 485 14.44 10.37 9.51
CA TYR A 485 15.23 10.97 10.59
C TYR A 485 16.52 10.16 10.88
N ALA A 486 16.43 8.83 10.88
CA ALA A 486 17.59 7.95 11.09
C ALA A 486 18.61 8.08 9.95
N VAL A 487 18.16 8.10 8.69
CA VAL A 487 19.01 8.32 7.51
C VAL A 487 19.73 9.68 7.63
N LYS A 488 19.01 10.73 8.03
CA LYS A 488 19.59 12.07 8.22
C LYS A 488 20.68 12.10 9.31
N ILE A 489 20.51 11.36 10.41
CA ILE A 489 21.54 11.25 11.45
C ILE A 489 22.80 10.59 10.88
N ILE A 490 22.65 9.45 10.19
CA ILE A 490 23.77 8.70 9.62
C ILE A 490 24.57 9.58 8.66
N ASN A 491 23.89 10.28 7.75
CA ASN A 491 24.52 11.15 6.76
C ASN A 491 25.15 12.42 7.37
N SER A 492 24.78 12.81 8.59
CA SER A 492 25.39 13.95 9.29
C SER A 492 26.67 13.60 10.05
N THR A 493 26.91 12.30 10.27
CA THR A 493 28.07 11.80 11.03
C THR A 493 29.23 11.34 10.15
N THR A 494 28.96 11.10 8.87
CA THR A 494 29.93 10.84 7.79
C THR A 494 30.32 12.15 7.13
#